data_AF-A0A645D7U7-F1
#
_entry.id   AF-A0A645D7U7-F1
#
_cell.length_a   1.000
_cell.length_b   1.000
_cell.length_c   1.000
_cell.angle_alpha   90.00
_cell.angle_beta   90.00
_cell.angle_gamma   90.00
#
_symmetry.space_group_name_H-M   'P 1'
#
loop_
_entity.id
_entity.type
_entity.pdbx_description
1 polymer ?
#
loop_
_entity_poly.entity_id
_entity_poly.type
_entity_poly.pdbx_seq_one_letter_code
_entity_poly.pdbx_strand_id
1 'polypeptide(L)'
;MSQVAPPNYQDSFRSWLISKNYSSSTTRNYLSDINSYLEFVKNSNPFSPDTVSLYLKKIDKDSNYSRYLSSLSKFFQFSLDQKIISINPLKKARQPKTVTPSDILNAYQSFLIKKHFSAATIKNYLNDIQQFIDWQQNQIESS
;
A
#
# COMPACT_ATOMS: atom_id res chain seq x y z
N MET A 1 -9.53 -10.51 -23.46
CA MET A 1 -9.08 -9.47 -22.50
C MET A 1 -7.57 -9.43 -22.56
N SER A 2 -7.01 -8.46 -23.28
CA SER A 2 -5.58 -8.41 -23.59
C SER A 2 -4.77 -7.98 -22.36
N GLN A 3 -3.79 -8.80 -21.95
CA GLN A 3 -2.77 -8.39 -21.00
C GLN A 3 -1.90 -7.32 -21.68
N VAL A 4 -2.14 -6.06 -21.33
CA VAL A 4 -1.25 -4.95 -21.72
C VAL A 4 0.04 -5.15 -20.93
N ALA A 5 1.17 -5.27 -21.63
CA ALA A 5 2.48 -5.28 -21.00
C ALA A 5 2.58 -4.10 -20.01
N PRO A 6 3.16 -4.28 -18.80
CA PRO A 6 3.28 -3.18 -17.86
C PRO A 6 4.00 -2.01 -18.58
N PRO A 7 3.49 -0.78 -18.50
CA PRO A 7 4.15 0.38 -19.08
C PRO A 7 5.61 0.38 -18.63
N ASN A 8 6.55 0.68 -19.55
CA ASN A 8 7.92 0.96 -19.16
C ASN A 8 7.93 2.30 -18.38
N TYR A 9 7.62 2.20 -17.08
CA TYR A 9 7.50 3.34 -16.18
C TYR A 9 8.84 4.05 -16.02
N GLN A 10 9.97 3.37 -16.22
CA GLN A 10 11.31 3.95 -16.02
C GLN A 10 11.61 5.04 -17.04
N ASP A 11 11.42 4.78 -18.34
CA ASP A 11 11.75 5.77 -19.38
C ASP A 11 10.81 6.97 -19.35
N SER A 12 9.52 6.70 -19.10
CA SER A 12 8.51 7.76 -18.97
C SER A 12 8.75 8.62 -17.72
N PHE A 13 9.08 8.00 -16.58
CA PHE A 13 9.39 8.72 -15.36
C PHE A 13 10.69 9.51 -15.48
N ARG A 14 11.72 8.95 -16.12
CA ARG A 14 12.97 9.66 -16.44
C ARG A 14 12.71 10.90 -17.27
N SER A 15 11.94 10.77 -18.34
CA SER A 15 11.59 11.90 -19.23
C SER A 15 10.81 12.98 -18.48
N TRP A 16 9.90 12.58 -17.59
CA TRP A 16 9.17 13.50 -16.73
C TRP A 16 10.09 14.21 -15.71
N LEU A 17 11.08 13.53 -15.13
CA LEU A 17 12.06 14.18 -14.24
C LEU A 17 12.91 15.21 -14.99
N ILE A 18 13.31 14.91 -16.22
CA ILE A 18 14.07 15.85 -17.07
C ILE A 18 13.20 17.06 -17.40
N SER A 19 11.92 16.88 -17.76
CA SER A 19 11.03 18.00 -18.08
C SER A 19 10.70 18.89 -16.87
N LYS A 20 10.85 18.37 -15.65
CA LYS A 20 10.77 19.13 -14.39
C LYS A 20 12.11 19.75 -13.96
N ASN A 21 13.15 19.68 -14.80
CA ASN A 21 14.49 20.24 -14.57
C ASN A 21 15.21 19.67 -13.33
N TYR A 22 14.99 18.41 -12.98
CA TYR A 22 15.82 17.76 -11.94
C TYR A 22 17.24 17.51 -12.46
N SER A 23 18.23 17.65 -11.58
CA SER A 23 19.63 17.38 -11.92
C SER A 23 19.84 15.91 -12.34
N SER A 24 20.91 15.64 -13.09
CA SER A 24 21.24 14.27 -13.53
C SER A 24 21.50 13.33 -12.34
N SER A 25 22.12 13.81 -11.26
CA SER A 25 22.36 13.03 -10.05
C SER A 25 21.05 12.73 -9.31
N THR A 26 20.18 13.72 -9.15
CA THR A 26 18.84 13.52 -8.56
C THR A 26 18.02 12.54 -9.38
N THR A 27 18.04 12.67 -10.71
CA THR A 27 17.32 11.77 -11.62
C THR A 27 17.77 10.33 -11.45
N ARG A 28 19.09 10.09 -11.41
CA ARG A 28 19.65 8.75 -11.21
C ARG A 28 19.25 8.16 -9.87
N ASN A 29 19.31 8.94 -8.80
CA ASN A 29 18.94 8.50 -7.46
C ASN A 29 17.45 8.12 -7.40
N TYR A 30 16.57 8.97 -7.94
CA TYR A 30 15.14 8.68 -7.97
C TYR A 30 14.81 7.44 -8.80
N LEU A 31 15.45 7.25 -9.96
CA LEU A 31 15.27 6.04 -10.75
C LEU A 31 15.72 4.79 -9.99
N SER A 32 16.86 4.84 -9.32
CA SER A 32 17.36 3.73 -8.50
C SER A 32 16.36 3.35 -7.40
N ASP A 33 15.89 4.34 -6.64
CA ASP A 33 14.95 4.15 -5.54
C ASP A 33 13.61 3.59 -6.04
N ILE A 34 13.10 4.09 -7.16
CA ILE A 34 11.86 3.60 -7.78
C ILE A 34 12.02 2.20 -8.34
N ASN A 35 13.19 1.84 -8.87
CA ASN A 35 13.44 0.48 -9.31
C ASN A 35 13.43 -0.50 -8.13
N SER A 36 14.03 -0.13 -7.01
CA SER A 36 13.94 -0.93 -5.78
C SER A 36 12.49 -1.10 -5.29
N TYR A 37 11.67 -0.07 -5.41
CA TYR A 37 10.24 -0.14 -5.11
C TYR A 37 9.48 -1.05 -6.08
N LEU A 38 9.66 -0.85 -7.38
CA LEU A 38 8.98 -1.62 -8.42
C LEU A 38 9.34 -3.11 -8.37
N GLU A 39 10.58 -3.45 -8.03
CA GLU A 39 10.98 -4.84 -7.81
C GLU A 39 10.30 -5.43 -6.57
N PHE A 40 10.17 -4.67 -5.48
CA PHE A 40 9.44 -5.12 -4.28
C PHE A 40 7.97 -5.44 -4.58
N VAL A 41 7.33 -4.69 -5.48
CA VAL A 41 5.90 -4.83 -5.80
C VAL A 41 5.64 -5.59 -7.10
N LYS A 42 6.65 -6.27 -7.66
CA LYS A 42 6.57 -6.96 -8.97
C LYS A 42 5.35 -7.86 -9.13
N ASN A 43 4.92 -8.51 -8.04
CA ASN A 43 3.77 -9.42 -8.01
C ASN A 43 2.55 -8.83 -7.29
N SER A 44 2.46 -7.51 -7.20
CA SER A 44 1.43 -6.79 -6.44
C SER A 44 1.06 -5.48 -7.14
N ASN A 45 -0.02 -4.85 -6.71
CA ASN A 45 -0.39 -3.54 -7.27
C ASN A 45 0.55 -2.44 -6.73
N PRO A 46 1.38 -1.77 -7.56
CA PRO A 46 2.27 -0.67 -7.16
C PRO A 46 1.52 0.60 -6.73
N PHE A 47 0.21 0.68 -6.96
CA PHE A 47 -0.61 1.84 -6.60
C PHE A 47 -1.55 1.55 -5.43
N SER A 48 -1.48 0.37 -4.81
CA SER A 48 -2.25 0.06 -3.61
C SER A 48 -1.65 0.76 -2.38
N PRO A 49 -2.43 1.53 -1.60
CA PRO A 49 -1.97 2.11 -0.35
C PRO A 49 -1.38 1.08 0.60
N ASP A 50 -1.95 -0.13 0.69
CA ASP A 50 -1.45 -1.19 1.57
C ASP A 50 -0.06 -1.67 1.14
N THR A 51 0.16 -1.87 -0.15
CA THR A 51 1.47 -2.24 -0.70
C THR A 51 2.51 -1.15 -0.43
N VAL A 52 2.12 0.12 -0.58
CA VAL A 52 2.99 1.26 -0.27
C VAL A 52 3.32 1.29 1.23
N SER A 53 2.34 1.10 2.11
CA SER A 53 2.55 1.04 3.56
C SER A 53 3.51 -0.09 3.95
N LEU A 54 3.37 -1.27 3.33
CA LEU A 54 4.27 -2.40 3.55
C LEU A 54 5.71 -2.05 3.14
N TYR A 55 5.89 -1.39 1.99
CA TYR A 55 7.21 -0.95 1.56
C TYR A 55 7.79 0.10 2.51
N LEU A 56 7.01 1.11 2.91
CA LEU A 56 7.46 2.13 3.87
C LEU A 56 7.91 1.51 5.19
N LYS A 57 7.20 0.48 5.66
CA LYS A 57 7.60 -0.29 6.86
C LYS A 57 8.89 -1.09 6.64
N LYS A 58 9.13 -1.62 5.44
CA LYS A 58 10.37 -2.34 5.10
C LYS A 58 11.60 -1.42 5.16
N ILE A 59 11.45 -0.17 4.74
CA ILE A 59 12.57 0.80 4.65
C ILE A 59 12.66 1.75 5.84
N ASP A 60 11.81 1.59 6.87
CA ASP A 60 11.66 2.54 7.98
C ASP A 60 12.95 2.82 8.76
N LYS A 61 13.83 1.83 8.82
CA LYS A 61 15.14 1.87 9.50
C LYS A 61 16.31 2.19 8.58
N ASP A 62 16.07 2.41 7.29
CA ASP A 62 17.13 2.76 6.35
C ASP A 62 17.58 4.21 6.57
N SER A 63 18.89 4.43 6.64
CA SER A 63 19.48 5.78 6.72
C SER A 63 19.06 6.72 5.58
N ASN A 64 18.64 6.16 4.43
CA ASN A 64 18.17 6.90 3.26
C ASN A 64 16.65 7.01 3.18
N TYR A 65 15.91 6.69 4.24
CA TYR A 65 14.44 6.70 4.25
C TYR A 65 13.84 7.99 3.67
N SER A 66 14.39 9.15 4.04
CA SER A 66 13.94 10.45 3.53
C SER A 66 14.09 10.60 2.01
N ARG A 67 15.16 10.02 1.45
CA ARG A 67 15.41 9.99 0.00
C ARG A 67 14.41 9.07 -0.70
N TYR A 68 14.21 7.85 -0.18
CA TYR A 68 13.21 6.93 -0.70
C TYR A 68 11.81 7.55 -0.70
N LEU A 69 11.44 8.21 0.39
CA LEU A 69 10.15 8.90 0.52
C LEU A 69 10.01 10.02 -0.52
N SER A 70 11.08 10.78 -0.76
CA SER A 70 11.11 11.82 -1.79
C SER A 70 10.93 11.23 -3.19
N SER A 71 11.66 10.15 -3.50
CA SER A 71 11.56 9.42 -4.77
C SER A 71 10.14 8.90 -4.99
N LEU A 72 9.53 8.22 -4.01
CA LEU A 72 8.15 7.74 -4.07
C LEU A 72 7.14 8.88 -4.26
N SER A 73 7.33 10.00 -3.55
CA SER A 73 6.47 11.17 -3.70
C SER A 73 6.51 11.71 -5.12
N LYS A 74 7.69 11.76 -5.76
CA LYS A 74 7.81 12.23 -7.15
C LYS A 74 7.26 11.23 -8.15
N PHE A 75 7.44 9.93 -7.91
CA PHE A 75 6.85 8.89 -8.75
C PHE A 75 5.32 8.93 -8.75
N PHE A 76 4.68 9.02 -7.59
CA PHE A 76 3.22 9.13 -7.55
C PHE A 76 2.70 10.47 -8.07
N GLN A 77 3.48 11.55 -7.96
CA GLN A 77 3.14 12.80 -8.65
C GLN A 77 3.19 12.63 -10.16
N PHE A 78 4.24 12.00 -10.70
CA PHE A 78 4.31 11.62 -12.11
C PHE A 78 3.09 10.79 -12.52
N SER A 79 2.71 9.78 -11.73
CA SER A 79 1.56 8.93 -12.06
C SER A 79 0.23 9.70 -12.08
N LEU A 80 0.07 10.72 -11.22
CA LEU A 80 -1.07 11.64 -11.28
C LEU A 80 -1.02 12.53 -12.52
N ASP A 81 0.12 13.14 -12.81
CA ASP A 81 0.32 14.01 -13.98
C ASP A 81 0.01 13.27 -15.30
N GLN A 82 0.39 11.99 -15.38
CA GLN A 82 0.10 11.11 -16.52
C GLN A 82 -1.32 10.50 -16.51
N LYS A 83 -2.15 10.83 -15.52
CA LYS A 83 -3.49 10.27 -15.32
C LYS A 83 -3.53 8.73 -15.20
N ILE A 84 -2.43 8.12 -14.75
CA ILE A 84 -2.33 6.69 -14.45
C ILE A 84 -3.13 6.35 -13.18
N ILE A 85 -3.14 7.29 -12.23
CA ILE A 85 -3.92 7.21 -10.99
C ILE A 85 -4.69 8.52 -10.80
N SER A 86 -5.78 8.47 -10.03
CA SER A 86 -6.56 9.63 -9.63
C SER A 86 -6.29 10.10 -8.20
N ILE A 87 -5.72 9.23 -7.35
CA ILE A 87 -5.47 9.50 -5.94
C ILE A 87 -4.07 9.05 -5.56
N ASN A 88 -3.33 9.90 -4.84
CA ASN A 88 -1.97 9.60 -4.39
C ASN A 88 -1.95 8.46 -3.35
N PRO A 89 -1.38 7.27 -3.66
CA PRO A 89 -1.34 6.13 -2.76
C PRO A 89 -0.46 6.40 -1.54
N LEU A 90 0.65 7.14 -1.70
CA LEU A 90 1.55 7.48 -0.60
C LEU A 90 0.86 8.32 0.47
N LYS A 91 -0.03 9.23 0.06
CA LYS A 91 -0.80 10.03 1.01
C LYS A 91 -1.72 9.15 1.85
N LYS A 92 -2.39 8.18 1.24
CA LYS A 92 -3.25 7.20 1.94
C LYS A 92 -2.43 6.25 2.81
N ALA A 93 -1.29 5.76 2.31
CA ALA A 93 -0.42 4.82 3.03
C ALA A 93 0.15 5.41 4.33
N ARG A 94 0.38 6.72 4.36
CA ARG A 94 0.87 7.43 5.54
C ARG A 94 -0.21 7.83 6.53
N GLN A 95 -1.49 7.72 6.15
CA GLN A 95 -2.56 7.91 7.12
C GLN A 95 -2.51 6.75 8.14
N PRO A 96 -2.84 7.01 9.42
CA PRO A 96 -3.02 5.92 10.37
C PRO A 96 -4.04 4.96 9.76
N LYS A 97 -3.66 3.69 9.59
CA LYS A 97 -4.58 2.68 9.09
C LYS A 97 -5.74 2.61 10.09
N THR A 98 -6.93 3.03 9.67
CA THR A 98 -8.14 2.81 10.44
C THR A 98 -8.31 1.31 10.55
N VAL A 99 -8.24 0.79 11.77
CA VAL A 99 -8.43 -0.64 12.01
C VAL A 99 -9.87 -0.97 11.65
N THR A 100 -10.06 -1.78 10.60
CA THR A 100 -11.40 -2.21 10.18
C THR A 100 -11.85 -3.40 11.02
N PRO A 101 -13.16 -3.64 11.14
CA PRO A 101 -13.70 -4.89 11.69
C PRO A 101 -13.02 -6.15 11.13
N SER A 102 -12.80 -6.19 9.81
CA SER A 102 -12.14 -7.30 9.14
C SER A 102 -10.68 -7.47 9.57
N ASP A 103 -9.94 -6.37 9.81
CA ASP A 103 -8.57 -6.44 10.34
C ASP A 103 -8.55 -7.08 11.73
N ILE A 104 -9.52 -6.75 12.60
CA ILE A 104 -9.65 -7.32 13.95
C ILE A 104 -9.98 -8.81 13.87
N LEU A 105 -10.95 -9.19 13.04
CA LEU A 105 -11.34 -10.59 12.87
C LEU A 105 -10.20 -11.45 12.33
N ASN A 106 -9.45 -10.95 11.34
CA ASN A 106 -8.27 -11.65 10.80
C ASN A 106 -7.16 -11.81 11.85
N ALA A 107 -6.92 -10.78 12.66
CA ALA A 107 -5.95 -10.86 13.75
C ALA A 107 -6.39 -11.89 14.81
N TYR A 108 -7.68 -11.90 15.17
CA TYR A 108 -8.24 -12.85 16.13
C TYR A 108 -8.21 -14.28 15.60
N GLN A 109 -8.56 -14.49 14.33
CA GLN A 109 -8.43 -15.78 13.66
C GLN A 109 -6.99 -16.30 13.73
N SER A 110 -6.01 -15.45 13.38
CA SER A 110 -4.59 -15.81 13.41
C SER A 110 -4.13 -16.20 14.82
N PHE A 111 -4.61 -15.49 15.84
CA PHE A 111 -4.36 -15.82 17.24
C PHE A 111 -4.95 -17.20 17.62
N LEU A 112 -6.19 -17.50 17.23
CA LEU A 112 -6.83 -18.78 17.53
C LEU A 112 -6.15 -19.96 16.82
N ILE A 113 -5.72 -19.78 15.57
CA ILE A 113 -4.91 -20.77 14.84
C ILE A 113 -3.61 -21.06 15.59
N LYS A 114 -2.91 -20.00 16.02
CA LYS A 114 -1.66 -20.12 16.80
C LYS A 114 -1.88 -20.81 18.16
N LYS A 115 -3.09 -20.72 18.71
CA LYS A 115 -3.50 -21.42 19.94
C LYS A 115 -4.04 -22.83 19.70
N HIS A 116 -3.99 -23.32 18.46
CA HIS A 116 -4.42 -24.67 18.07
C HIS A 116 -5.90 -24.99 18.34
N PHE A 117 -6.78 -23.98 18.27
CA PHE A 117 -8.22 -24.23 18.30
C PHE A 117 -8.67 -24.97 17.04
N SER A 118 -9.73 -25.77 17.17
CA SER A 118 -10.31 -26.49 16.02
C SER A 118 -10.91 -25.50 15.00
N ALA A 119 -10.91 -25.86 13.71
CA ALA A 119 -11.50 -25.03 12.67
C ALA A 119 -12.98 -24.69 12.94
N ALA A 120 -13.74 -25.63 13.50
CA ALA A 120 -15.13 -25.42 13.91
C ALA A 120 -15.23 -24.37 15.04
N THR A 121 -14.40 -24.48 16.07
CA THR A 121 -14.36 -23.51 17.17
C THR A 121 -13.97 -22.11 16.69
N ILE A 122 -12.96 -22.04 15.81
CA ILE A 122 -12.52 -20.76 15.21
C ILE A 122 -13.68 -20.11 14.45
N LYS A 123 -14.37 -20.87 13.60
CA LYS A 123 -15.51 -20.36 12.83
C LYS A 123 -16.62 -19.82 13.73
N ASN A 124 -16.96 -20.56 14.79
CA ASN A 124 -17.99 -20.13 15.75
C ASN A 124 -17.60 -18.80 16.42
N TYR A 125 -16.39 -18.70 16.96
CA TYR A 125 -15.94 -17.47 17.61
C TYR A 125 -15.88 -16.28 16.66
N LEU A 126 -15.44 -16.46 15.42
CA LEU A 126 -15.44 -15.37 14.44
C LEU A 126 -16.86 -14.92 14.09
N ASN A 127 -17.79 -15.86 13.96
CA ASN A 127 -19.19 -15.55 13.68
C ASN A 127 -19.84 -14.78 14.82
N ASP A 128 -19.61 -15.18 16.08
CA ASP A 128 -20.16 -14.49 17.25
C ASP A 128 -19.65 -13.04 17.34
N ILE A 129 -18.36 -12.81 17.10
CA ILE A 129 -17.78 -11.46 17.09
C ILE A 129 -18.29 -10.63 15.91
N GLN A 130 -18.43 -11.23 14.72
CA GLN A 130 -19.00 -10.55 13.55
C GLN A 130 -20.44 -10.09 13.84
N GLN A 131 -21.28 -10.96 14.39
CA GLN A 131 -22.65 -10.61 14.78
C GLN A 131 -22.70 -9.47 15.79
N PHE A 132 -21.79 -9.45 16.77
CA PHE A 132 -21.68 -8.33 17.71
C PHE A 132 -21.33 -7.01 17.03
N ILE A 133 -20.37 -7.02 16.10
CA ILE A 133 -19.97 -5.84 15.33
C ILE A 133 -21.14 -5.34 14.48
N ASP A 134 -21.82 -6.24 13.77
CA ASP A 134 -22.97 -5.91 12.92
C ASP A 134 -24.10 -5.30 13.75
N TRP A 135 -24.38 -5.88 14.93
CA TRP A 135 -25.36 -5.34 15.86
C TRP A 135 -25.01 -3.91 16.29
N GLN A 136 -23.75 -3.64 16.66
CA GLN A 136 -23.30 -2.30 17.05
C GLN A 136 -23.45 -1.28 15.91
N GLN A 137 -23.09 -1.65 14.67
CA GLN A 137 -23.23 -0.76 13.51
C GLN A 137 -24.70 -0.38 13.25
N ASN A 138 -25.60 -1.35 13.33
CA ASN A 138 -27.04 -1.10 13.16
C ASN A 138 -27.60 -0.12 14.22
N GLN A 139 -27.06 -0.12 15.45
CA GLN A 139 -27.48 0.85 16.48
C GLN A 139 -27.03 2.28 16.16
N ILE A 140 -25.85 2.45 15.55
CA ILE A 140 -25.29 3.76 15.19
C ILE A 140 -26.04 4.37 14.01
N GLU A 141 -26.44 3.56 13.02
CA GLU A 141 -27.17 4.04 11.83
C GLU A 141 -28.64 4.38 12.11
N SER A 142 -29.18 3.89 13.23
CA SER A 142 -30.57 4.13 13.66
C SER A 142 -30.72 5.34 14.58
N SER A 143 -29.64 6.07 14.88
CA SER A 143 -29.58 7.24 15.79
C SER A 143 -29.33 8.54 15.02
#